data_AF-A0A5B9QFJ2-F1
#
_entry.id   AF-A0A5B9QFJ2-F1
#
_cell.length_a   1.000
_cell.length_b   1.000
_cell.length_c   1.000
_cell.angle_alpha   90.00
_cell.angle_beta   90.00
_cell.angle_gamma   90.00
#
_symmetry.space_group_name_H-M   'P 1'
#
loop_
_entity.id
_entity.type
_entity.pdbx_description
1 polymer ?
#
loop_
_entity_poly.entity_id
_entity_poly.type
_entity_poly.pdbx_seq_one_letter_code
_entity_poly.pdbx_strand_id
1 'polypeptide(L)'
;MKNTSRWLLFLVVLLGCSVQSAAALTNQVVFFNGFLADTNPSTGLGILNSTLTMLGIPGYEGKLFEWTQRQQAYDWVQQYTSDRSTLVLVGHSFGGNSAFELADDFLKPAGLTVDLVIQLDPVAYQSGAIDMVPTNVDVGINYYQISTGLFEPQGEDFVAGATNINTEVLFNDTSITHTSIDNDPRLHALIGQNILDNLNQTSVDFDQDGDFDGADFLTWQRNPNVGSLSDWQANYGEVPISAASTAVPEPSTFVLLFMAANLTLLSRRHTCLRGM
;
A
#
# COMPACT_ATOMS: atom_id res chain seq x y z
N MET A 1 -18.64 -80.79 -24.29
CA MET A 1 -18.75 -79.63 -23.36
C MET A 1 -17.62 -79.71 -22.34
N LYS A 2 -16.52 -78.99 -22.56
CA LYS A 2 -15.49 -78.72 -21.54
C LYS A 2 -15.07 -77.27 -21.72
N ASN A 3 -15.43 -76.45 -20.73
CA ASN A 3 -15.27 -75.00 -20.72
C ASN A 3 -13.92 -74.69 -20.06
N THR A 4 -13.00 -74.04 -20.76
CA THR A 4 -11.72 -73.58 -20.21
C THR A 4 -11.80 -72.07 -19.96
N SER A 5 -11.91 -71.69 -18.69
CA SER A 5 -11.88 -70.28 -18.26
C SER A 5 -10.47 -69.71 -18.42
N ARG A 6 -10.32 -68.67 -19.26
CA ARG A 6 -9.14 -67.80 -19.29
C ARG A 6 -9.43 -66.56 -18.47
N TRP A 7 -8.73 -66.41 -17.35
CA TRP A 7 -8.68 -65.16 -16.58
C TRP A 7 -7.71 -64.18 -17.26
N LEU A 8 -8.21 -63.02 -17.70
CA LEU A 8 -7.37 -61.87 -18.04
C LEU A 8 -7.28 -60.95 -16.81
N LEU A 9 -6.09 -60.85 -16.22
CA LEU A 9 -5.74 -59.80 -15.28
C LEU A 9 -5.46 -58.51 -16.07
N PHE A 10 -6.32 -57.50 -15.92
CA PHE A 10 -6.01 -56.14 -16.34
C PHE A 10 -5.21 -55.47 -15.23
N LEU A 11 -3.92 -55.24 -15.48
CA LEU A 11 -3.09 -54.39 -14.63
C LEU A 11 -3.37 -52.93 -15.01
N VAL A 12 -4.13 -52.22 -14.19
CA VAL A 12 -4.30 -50.77 -14.33
C VAL A 12 -3.08 -50.11 -13.69
N VAL A 13 -2.16 -49.61 -14.52
CA VAL A 13 -1.09 -48.73 -14.08
C VAL A 13 -1.69 -47.34 -13.89
N LEU A 14 -2.04 -46.99 -12.65
CA LEU A 14 -2.35 -45.62 -12.26
C LEU A 14 -1.03 -44.85 -12.18
N LEU A 15 -0.66 -44.15 -13.27
CA LEU A 15 0.31 -43.08 -13.23
C LEU A 15 -0.30 -41.94 -12.42
N GLY A 16 0.04 -41.88 -11.13
CA GLY A 16 -0.23 -40.74 -10.28
C GLY A 16 0.56 -39.54 -10.79
N CYS A 17 -0.07 -38.69 -11.60
CA CYS A 17 0.42 -37.36 -11.85
C CYS A 17 0.13 -36.55 -10.58
N SER A 18 1.10 -36.48 -9.66
CA SER A 18 1.05 -35.49 -8.59
C SER A 18 1.20 -34.13 -9.24
N VAL A 19 0.10 -33.38 -9.31
CA VAL A 19 0.16 -31.96 -9.62
C VAL A 19 0.91 -31.33 -8.45
N GLN A 20 2.21 -31.09 -8.62
CA GLN A 20 2.98 -30.29 -7.68
C GLN A 20 2.28 -28.93 -7.66
N SER A 21 1.66 -28.55 -6.55
CA SER A 21 1.18 -27.17 -6.41
C SER A 21 2.37 -26.25 -6.60
N ALA A 22 2.25 -25.23 -7.44
CA ALA A 22 3.26 -24.19 -7.55
C ALA A 22 3.52 -23.64 -6.15
N ALA A 23 4.79 -23.46 -5.77
CA ALA A 23 5.12 -22.79 -4.52
C ALA A 23 4.49 -21.40 -4.55
N ALA A 24 3.79 -21.00 -3.49
CA ALA A 24 3.30 -19.64 -3.37
C ALA A 24 4.50 -18.68 -3.41
N LEU A 25 4.39 -17.60 -4.17
CA LEU A 25 5.37 -16.53 -4.17
C LEU A 25 5.45 -15.90 -2.77
N THR A 26 6.61 -15.34 -2.44
CA THR A 26 6.91 -14.80 -1.12
C THR A 26 6.35 -13.39 -0.95
N ASN A 27 5.57 -13.18 0.11
CA ASN A 27 5.04 -11.89 0.55
C ASN A 27 5.90 -11.37 1.70
N GLN A 28 6.79 -10.42 1.43
CA GLN A 28 7.73 -9.90 2.43
C GLN A 28 7.17 -8.69 3.18
N VAL A 29 7.24 -8.71 4.51
CA VAL A 29 6.93 -7.54 5.34
C VAL A 29 8.11 -7.22 6.26
N VAL A 30 8.74 -6.06 6.02
CA VAL A 30 9.84 -5.54 6.82
C VAL A 30 9.26 -4.60 7.88
N PHE A 31 9.59 -4.83 9.14
CA PHE A 31 9.24 -3.92 10.23
C PHE A 31 10.50 -3.26 10.79
N PHE A 32 10.44 -1.95 11.07
CA PHE A 32 11.44 -1.21 11.82
C PHE A 32 10.84 -0.61 13.09
N ASN A 33 11.39 -0.97 14.24
CA ASN A 33 10.98 -0.38 15.52
C ASN A 33 11.51 1.08 15.67
N GLY A 34 11.05 1.79 16.69
CA GLY A 34 11.53 3.13 17.03
C GLY A 34 12.80 3.15 17.90
N PHE A 35 13.26 4.35 18.26
CA PHE A 35 14.38 4.52 19.19
C PHE A 35 14.05 3.94 20.58
N LEU A 36 14.95 3.12 21.12
CA LEU A 36 14.79 2.43 22.42
C LEU A 36 13.64 1.41 22.50
N ALA A 37 12.90 1.20 21.42
CA ALA A 37 12.03 0.04 21.30
C ALA A 37 12.91 -1.21 21.16
N ASP A 38 12.43 -2.35 21.66
CA ASP A 38 13.09 -3.63 21.44
C ASP A 38 12.51 -4.32 20.19
N THR A 39 13.15 -5.40 19.75
CA THR A 39 12.65 -6.28 18.67
C THR A 39 11.85 -7.48 19.22
N ASN A 40 11.25 -7.32 20.40
CA ASN A 40 10.51 -8.39 21.06
C ASN A 40 9.19 -8.69 20.32
N PRO A 41 8.88 -9.96 20.00
CA PRO A 41 7.64 -10.32 19.33
C PRO A 41 6.36 -10.06 20.16
N SER A 42 6.50 -9.70 21.44
CA SER A 42 5.38 -9.48 22.36
C SER A 42 5.10 -8.00 22.67
N THR A 43 5.73 -7.07 21.95
CA THR A 43 5.54 -5.61 22.08
C THR A 43 5.40 -4.95 20.71
N GLY A 44 4.79 -3.77 20.65
CA GLY A 44 4.77 -2.89 19.48
C GLY A 44 4.49 -3.59 18.15
N LEU A 45 5.32 -3.29 17.14
CA LEU A 45 5.31 -3.95 15.83
C LEU A 45 5.61 -5.46 15.86
N GLY A 46 6.22 -5.97 16.93
CA GLY A 46 6.43 -7.40 17.13
C GLY A 46 5.13 -8.18 17.30
N ILE A 47 4.15 -7.61 18.01
CA ILE A 47 2.79 -8.17 18.14
C ILE A 47 2.11 -8.22 16.79
N LEU A 48 2.21 -7.14 16.01
CA LEU A 48 1.64 -7.06 14.67
C LEU A 48 2.22 -8.13 13.75
N ASN A 49 3.56 -8.25 13.69
CA ASN A 49 4.21 -9.30 12.88
C ASN A 49 3.76 -10.70 13.32
N SER A 50 3.75 -10.98 14.63
CA SER A 50 3.30 -12.26 15.17
C SER A 50 1.84 -12.56 14.81
N THR A 51 0.98 -11.53 14.82
CA THR A 51 -0.44 -11.66 14.44
C THR A 51 -0.57 -12.04 12.97
N LEU A 52 0.15 -11.37 12.07
CA LEU A 52 0.14 -11.69 10.64
C LEU A 52 0.66 -13.10 10.35
N THR A 53 1.72 -13.53 11.05
CA THR A 53 2.19 -14.93 10.98
C THR A 53 1.11 -15.93 11.38
N MET A 54 0.35 -15.65 12.45
CA MET A 54 -0.70 -16.53 12.94
C MET A 54 -1.93 -16.61 12.01
N LEU A 55 -2.14 -15.62 11.13
CA LEU A 55 -3.22 -15.66 10.15
C LEU A 55 -3.01 -16.73 9.06
N GLY A 56 -1.81 -17.30 8.94
CA GLY A 56 -1.51 -18.37 7.99
C GLY A 56 -1.56 -17.90 6.54
N ILE A 57 -1.20 -16.64 6.29
CA ILE A 57 -1.13 -16.04 4.96
C ILE A 57 -0.13 -16.84 4.11
N PRO A 58 -0.52 -17.39 2.95
CA PRO A 58 0.40 -18.13 2.09
C PRO A 58 1.61 -17.29 1.67
N GLY A 59 2.81 -17.85 1.83
CA GLY A 59 4.06 -17.19 1.44
C GLY A 59 4.45 -15.98 2.30
N TYR A 60 3.77 -15.72 3.42
CA TYR A 60 4.11 -14.60 4.30
C TYR A 60 5.46 -14.82 4.99
N GLU A 61 6.36 -13.87 4.79
CA GLU A 61 7.64 -13.77 5.46
C GLU A 61 7.74 -12.38 6.08
N GLY A 62 7.63 -12.29 7.41
CA GLY A 62 7.66 -11.03 8.14
C GLY A 62 8.81 -10.96 9.11
N LYS A 63 9.56 -9.85 9.12
CA LYS A 63 10.71 -9.70 10.03
C LYS A 63 10.84 -8.30 10.60
N LEU A 64 11.02 -8.26 11.92
CA LEU A 64 11.27 -7.04 12.70
C LEU A 64 12.76 -6.79 12.87
N PHE A 65 13.16 -5.55 12.62
CA PHE A 65 14.52 -5.04 12.71
C PHE A 65 14.57 -3.83 13.63
N GLU A 66 15.75 -3.61 14.21
CA GLU A 66 16.05 -2.33 14.86
C GLU A 66 16.13 -1.22 13.81
N TRP A 67 15.70 0.02 14.09
CA TRP A 67 15.80 1.14 13.12
C TRP A 67 17.22 1.34 12.54
N THR A 68 18.25 0.97 13.28
CA THR A 68 19.64 1.05 12.79
C THR A 68 20.04 -0.04 11.79
N GLN A 69 19.21 -1.07 11.58
CA GLN A 69 19.55 -2.29 10.86
C GLN A 69 19.11 -2.30 9.38
N ARG A 70 19.14 -1.14 8.71
CA ARG A 70 18.74 -0.99 7.30
C ARG A 70 19.49 -1.92 6.35
N GLN A 71 20.80 -2.08 6.53
CA GLN A 71 21.60 -2.99 5.70
C GLN A 71 21.16 -4.44 5.89
N GLN A 72 20.91 -4.87 7.12
CA GLN A 72 20.45 -6.23 7.42
C GLN A 72 19.05 -6.49 6.88
N ALA A 73 18.19 -5.47 6.88
CA ALA A 73 16.88 -5.55 6.25
C ALA A 73 16.99 -5.73 4.74
N TYR A 74 17.84 -4.93 4.07
CA TYR A 74 18.12 -5.07 2.64
C TYR A 74 18.69 -6.46 2.30
N ASP A 75 19.68 -6.94 3.05
CA ASP A 75 20.28 -8.27 2.86
C ASP A 75 19.25 -9.39 3.04
N TRP A 76 18.22 -9.18 3.88
CA TRP A 76 17.12 -10.13 4.06
C TRP A 76 16.09 -10.04 2.93
N VAL A 77 15.75 -8.84 2.47
CA VAL A 77 14.89 -8.63 1.28
C VAL A 77 15.48 -9.33 0.06
N GLN A 78 16.81 -9.26 -0.12
CA GLN A 78 17.49 -9.87 -1.25
C GLN A 78 17.43 -11.40 -1.29
N GLN A 79 17.11 -12.07 -0.16
CA GLN A 79 17.04 -13.54 -0.10
C GLN A 79 15.87 -14.13 -0.89
N TYR A 80 14.85 -13.33 -1.16
CA TYR A 80 13.59 -13.78 -1.79
C TYR A 80 13.31 -13.07 -3.12
N THR A 81 14.27 -12.31 -3.66
CA THR A 81 14.05 -11.50 -4.88
C THR A 81 13.64 -12.33 -6.10
N SER A 82 14.06 -13.60 -6.19
CA SER A 82 13.71 -14.49 -7.31
C SER A 82 12.28 -15.01 -7.31
N ASP A 83 11.60 -14.95 -6.16
CA ASP A 83 10.31 -15.59 -5.90
C ASP A 83 9.36 -14.66 -5.12
N ARG A 84 9.67 -13.37 -5.03
CA ARG A 84 8.86 -12.37 -4.31
C ARG A 84 7.64 -11.96 -5.13
N SER A 85 6.49 -11.95 -4.46
CA SER A 85 5.24 -11.34 -4.95
C SER A 85 5.15 -9.88 -4.52
N THR A 86 5.36 -9.61 -3.23
CA THR A 86 5.02 -8.32 -2.61
C THR A 86 6.09 -7.94 -1.59
N LEU A 87 6.39 -6.66 -1.48
CA LEU A 87 7.27 -6.06 -0.48
C LEU A 87 6.56 -4.90 0.24
N VAL A 88 6.35 -5.08 1.54
CA VAL A 88 5.78 -4.06 2.43
C VAL A 88 6.80 -3.61 3.46
N LEU A 89 6.89 -2.30 3.72
CA LEU A 89 7.70 -1.72 4.78
C LEU A 89 6.81 -1.05 5.82
N VAL A 90 7.06 -1.33 7.11
CA VAL A 90 6.35 -0.71 8.23
C VAL A 90 7.38 -0.16 9.21
N GLY A 91 7.23 1.10 9.63
CA GLY A 91 8.19 1.72 10.52
C GLY A 91 7.58 2.68 11.52
N HIS A 92 8.01 2.62 12.77
CA HIS A 92 7.60 3.54 13.83
C HIS A 92 8.71 4.53 14.19
N SER A 93 8.40 5.82 14.41
CA SER A 93 9.38 6.81 14.87
C SER A 93 10.60 6.88 13.95
N PHE A 94 11.83 6.69 14.46
CA PHE A 94 13.04 6.55 13.64
C PHE A 94 12.98 5.37 12.66
N GLY A 95 12.26 4.31 13.00
CA GLY A 95 11.99 3.20 12.09
C GLY A 95 11.15 3.61 10.87
N GLY A 96 10.28 4.62 11.01
CA GLY A 96 9.55 5.22 9.89
C GLY A 96 10.46 5.91 8.88
N ASN A 97 11.49 6.62 9.37
CA ASN A 97 12.58 7.15 8.54
C ASN A 97 13.38 6.01 7.90
N SER A 98 13.69 4.95 8.66
CA SER A 98 14.45 3.80 8.14
C SER A 98 13.72 3.01 7.06
N ALA A 99 12.38 2.97 7.08
CA ALA A 99 11.60 2.40 5.99
C ALA A 99 11.79 3.18 4.69
N PHE A 100 11.77 4.52 4.74
CA PHE A 100 12.04 5.36 3.57
C PHE A 100 13.49 5.26 3.09
N GLU A 101 14.45 5.30 4.01
CA GLU A 101 15.87 5.12 3.66
C GLU A 101 16.11 3.74 3.04
N LEU A 102 15.47 2.67 3.53
CA LEU A 102 15.54 1.35 2.89
C LEU A 102 14.99 1.40 1.45
N ALA A 103 13.85 2.08 1.23
CA ALA A 103 13.26 2.22 -0.09
C ALA A 103 14.16 3.02 -1.06
N ASP A 104 14.57 4.22 -0.68
CA ASP A 104 15.28 5.15 -1.58
C ASP A 104 16.79 4.86 -1.71
N ASP A 105 17.48 4.51 -0.62
CA ASP A 105 18.94 4.39 -0.62
C ASP A 105 19.43 2.97 -0.97
N PHE A 106 18.59 1.95 -0.77
CA PHE A 106 18.98 0.54 -0.96
C PHE A 106 18.17 -0.16 -2.04
N LEU A 107 16.84 -0.11 -1.96
CA LEU A 107 15.96 -0.86 -2.88
C LEU A 107 15.90 -0.21 -4.27
N LYS A 108 15.72 1.10 -4.33
CA LYS A 108 15.63 1.87 -5.58
C LYS A 108 16.89 1.74 -6.46
N PRO A 109 18.13 1.90 -5.95
CA PRO A 109 19.32 1.70 -6.77
C PRO A 109 19.50 0.24 -7.22
N ALA A 110 18.91 -0.71 -6.51
CA ALA A 110 18.87 -2.12 -6.88
C ALA A 110 17.75 -2.46 -7.88
N GLY A 111 16.93 -1.47 -8.28
CA GLY A 111 15.79 -1.68 -9.18
C GLY A 111 14.63 -2.43 -8.52
N LEU A 112 14.53 -2.40 -7.19
CA LEU A 112 13.45 -3.02 -6.43
C LEU A 112 12.39 -1.98 -6.05
N THR A 113 11.13 -2.36 -6.23
CA THR A 113 9.95 -1.59 -5.85
C THR A 113 9.41 -2.05 -4.50
N VAL A 114 8.59 -1.20 -3.90
CA VAL A 114 7.88 -1.43 -2.65
C VAL A 114 6.39 -1.20 -2.90
N ASP A 115 5.56 -2.18 -2.61
CA ASP A 115 4.12 -2.10 -2.89
C ASP A 115 3.40 -1.23 -1.86
N LEU A 116 3.86 -1.27 -0.61
CA LEU A 116 3.26 -0.50 0.48
C LEU A 116 4.31 -0.06 1.51
N VAL A 117 4.28 1.22 1.87
CA VAL A 117 4.95 1.74 3.06
C VAL A 117 3.94 2.29 4.05
N ILE A 118 4.06 1.85 5.30
CA ILE A 118 3.28 2.36 6.42
C ILE A 118 4.23 2.99 7.46
N GLN A 119 4.02 4.26 7.75
CA GLN A 119 4.74 4.97 8.80
C GLN A 119 3.83 5.20 10.00
N LEU A 120 4.38 5.01 11.21
CA LEU A 120 3.74 5.31 12.49
C LEU A 120 4.53 6.43 13.17
N ASP A 121 3.97 7.63 13.12
CA ASP A 121 4.51 8.86 13.71
C ASP A 121 6.01 9.03 13.41
N PRO A 122 6.40 9.04 12.11
CA PRO A 122 7.79 8.96 11.70
C PRO A 122 8.57 10.20 12.12
N VAL A 123 9.81 10.01 12.56
CA VAL A 123 10.71 11.11 12.98
C VAL A 123 12.03 11.01 12.22
N ALA A 124 12.49 12.13 11.69
CA ALA A 124 13.75 12.18 10.93
C ALA A 124 14.95 12.07 11.87
N TYR A 125 15.84 11.12 11.59
CA TYR A 125 17.15 11.00 12.24
C TYR A 125 18.22 11.65 11.35
N GLN A 126 18.23 12.99 11.31
CA GLN A 126 19.06 13.88 10.45
C GLN A 126 18.58 14.01 8.99
N SER A 127 18.20 15.24 8.56
CA SER A 127 18.05 15.76 7.17
C SER A 127 17.57 14.83 6.03
N GLY A 128 16.95 13.69 6.33
CA GLY A 128 16.26 12.83 5.37
C GLY A 128 14.87 13.40 5.09
N ALA A 129 14.47 13.38 3.83
CA ALA A 129 13.10 13.71 3.44
C ALA A 129 12.19 12.56 3.90
N ILE A 130 11.46 12.78 4.98
CA ILE A 130 10.37 11.89 5.42
C ILE A 130 9.00 12.48 5.12
N ASP A 131 8.97 13.63 4.47
CA ASP A 131 7.79 14.39 4.07
C ASP A 131 7.31 14.03 2.65
N MET A 132 7.94 13.05 1.99
CA MET A 132 7.54 12.58 0.66
C MET A 132 7.76 11.08 0.51
N VAL A 133 6.75 10.38 -0.01
CA VAL A 133 6.83 8.96 -0.36
C VAL A 133 7.90 8.75 -1.44
N PRO A 134 8.84 7.80 -1.26
CA PRO A 134 9.84 7.45 -2.27
C PRO A 134 9.21 7.06 -3.61
N THR A 135 9.86 7.43 -4.71
CA THR A 135 9.28 7.21 -6.06
C THR A 135 9.23 5.76 -6.52
N ASN A 136 9.82 4.83 -5.76
CA ASN A 136 9.73 3.38 -6.00
C ASN A 136 8.74 2.69 -5.05
N VAL A 137 7.91 3.48 -4.36
CA VAL A 137 6.83 3.03 -3.50
C VAL A 137 5.50 3.33 -4.18
N ASP A 138 4.65 2.32 -4.33
CA ASP A 138 3.32 2.45 -4.95
C ASP A 138 2.33 3.10 -3.96
N VAL A 139 2.13 2.48 -2.79
CA VAL A 139 1.18 2.99 -1.78
C VAL A 139 1.90 3.48 -0.54
N GLY A 140 1.61 4.72 -0.12
CA GLY A 140 2.07 5.29 1.15
C GLY A 140 0.93 5.54 2.13
N ILE A 141 1.11 5.16 3.40
CA ILE A 141 0.21 5.50 4.51
C ILE A 141 1.03 6.07 5.66
N ASN A 142 0.64 7.24 6.14
CA ASN A 142 1.22 7.88 7.31
C ASN A 142 0.18 7.96 8.43
N TYR A 143 0.36 7.17 9.48
CA TYR A 143 -0.41 7.28 10.72
C TYR A 143 0.34 8.18 11.69
N TYR A 144 -0.27 9.28 12.09
CA TYR A 144 0.36 10.23 13.00
C TYR A 144 -0.53 10.53 14.21
N GLN A 145 0.07 11.16 15.22
CA GLN A 145 -0.61 11.73 16.37
C GLN A 145 -0.12 13.16 16.59
N ILE A 146 -0.91 14.00 17.26
CA ILE A 146 -0.54 15.38 17.61
C ILE A 146 -0.35 15.55 19.14
N SER A 147 -1.09 14.79 19.96
CA SER A 147 -0.98 14.86 21.42
C SER A 147 0.33 14.22 21.91
N THR A 148 1.38 15.03 21.93
CA THR A 148 2.65 14.63 22.53
C THR A 148 2.60 14.66 24.06
N GLY A 149 3.16 13.63 24.67
CA GLY A 149 3.49 13.64 26.10
C GLY A 149 4.60 14.65 26.44
N LEU A 150 4.88 14.83 27.73
CA LEU A 150 5.99 15.66 28.18
C LEU A 150 7.33 15.05 27.69
N PHE A 151 8.04 15.74 26.79
CA PHE A 151 9.32 15.33 26.17
C PHE A 151 9.26 14.26 25.07
N GLU A 152 8.11 14.03 24.45
CA GLU A 152 8.04 13.19 23.25
C GLU A 152 8.36 13.97 21.97
N PRO A 153 9.03 13.35 20.98
CA PRO A 153 9.19 13.96 19.67
C PRO A 153 7.83 14.04 18.96
N GLN A 154 7.70 15.02 18.08
CA GLN A 154 6.58 15.11 17.16
C GLN A 154 6.97 14.44 15.85
N GLY A 155 6.22 13.42 15.42
CA GLY A 155 6.36 12.85 14.09
C GLY A 155 5.74 13.73 13.01
N GLU A 156 6.06 13.43 11.76
CA GLU A 156 5.49 14.15 10.61
C GLU A 156 4.00 13.87 10.48
N ASP A 157 3.20 14.94 10.47
CA ASP A 157 1.75 14.87 10.28
C ASP A 157 1.34 14.86 8.81
N PHE A 158 2.28 15.18 7.91
CA PHE A 158 2.05 15.25 6.49
C PHE A 158 3.23 14.69 5.68
N VAL A 159 2.95 13.64 4.94
CA VAL A 159 3.84 13.02 3.97
C VAL A 159 3.19 13.09 2.59
N ALA A 160 3.82 13.81 1.67
CA ALA A 160 3.37 13.97 0.29
C ALA A 160 3.37 12.61 -0.43
N GLY A 161 2.27 12.31 -1.12
CA GLY A 161 2.06 11.00 -1.76
C GLY A 161 1.52 9.92 -0.84
N ALA A 162 1.40 10.17 0.47
CA ALA A 162 0.78 9.24 1.42
C ALA A 162 -0.66 9.62 1.75
N THR A 163 -1.45 8.63 2.16
CA THR A 163 -2.68 8.86 2.91
C THR A 163 -2.31 9.19 4.36
N ASN A 164 -2.52 10.45 4.77
CA ASN A 164 -2.17 10.94 6.12
C ASN A 164 -3.38 10.82 7.05
N ILE A 165 -3.23 10.10 8.16
CA ILE A 165 -4.32 9.73 9.07
C ILE A 165 -3.94 10.07 10.51
N ASN A 166 -4.65 11.02 11.11
CA ASN A 166 -4.56 11.27 12.54
C ASN A 166 -5.25 10.13 13.31
N THR A 167 -4.47 9.37 14.07
CA THR A 167 -4.94 8.22 14.84
C THR A 167 -5.82 8.60 16.02
N GLU A 168 -5.61 9.78 16.62
CA GLU A 168 -6.39 10.30 17.73
C GLU A 168 -7.81 10.65 17.28
N VAL A 169 -7.94 11.22 16.08
CA VAL A 169 -9.25 11.50 15.46
C VAL A 169 -9.91 10.20 15.04
N LEU A 170 -9.16 9.30 14.40
CA LEU A 170 -9.68 8.01 13.93
C LEU A 170 -10.27 7.17 15.06
N PHE A 171 -9.61 7.16 16.22
CA PHE A 171 -10.02 6.36 17.37
C PHE A 171 -10.75 7.15 18.45
N ASN A 172 -10.92 8.46 18.27
CA ASN A 172 -11.43 9.38 19.28
C ASN A 172 -10.69 9.22 20.62
N ASP A 173 -9.36 9.21 20.56
CA ASP A 173 -8.48 8.87 21.66
C ASP A 173 -7.18 9.68 21.63
N THR A 174 -7.10 10.72 22.47
CA THR A 174 -5.92 11.59 22.60
C THR A 174 -4.89 11.03 23.59
N SER A 175 -5.07 9.79 24.08
CA SER A 175 -4.07 9.13 24.93
C SER A 175 -3.03 8.36 24.13
N ILE A 176 -3.22 8.26 22.81
CA ILE A 176 -2.22 7.72 21.88
C ILE A 176 -1.09 8.74 21.79
N THR A 177 0.09 8.34 22.23
CA THR A 177 1.30 9.17 22.23
C THR A 177 2.32 8.64 21.24
N HIS A 178 3.41 9.39 21.03
CA HIS A 178 4.50 8.96 20.14
C HIS A 178 5.02 7.57 20.51
N THR A 179 5.15 7.28 21.81
CA THR A 179 5.72 6.02 22.30
C THR A 179 4.71 4.89 22.45
N SER A 180 3.41 5.18 22.34
CA SER A 180 2.34 4.18 22.50
C SER A 180 1.60 3.87 21.21
N ILE A 181 1.73 4.67 20.16
CA ILE A 181 1.02 4.51 18.88
C ILE A 181 1.26 3.12 18.26
N ASP A 182 2.49 2.63 18.30
CA ASP A 182 2.87 1.31 17.78
C ASP A 182 2.40 0.16 18.66
N ASN A 183 1.85 0.43 19.86
CA ASN A 183 1.30 -0.56 20.77
C ASN A 183 -0.24 -0.62 20.73
N ASP A 184 -0.90 0.24 19.95
CA ASP A 184 -2.36 0.30 19.91
C ASP A 184 -2.95 -0.88 19.13
N PRO A 185 -3.77 -1.75 19.76
CA PRO A 185 -4.30 -2.93 19.10
C PRO A 185 -5.33 -2.62 17.99
N ARG A 186 -6.00 -1.46 18.05
CA ARG A 186 -6.93 -1.01 17.00
C ARG A 186 -6.13 -0.60 15.77
N LEU A 187 -5.00 0.08 15.99
CA LEU A 187 -4.08 0.43 14.91
C LEU A 187 -3.42 -0.81 14.31
N HIS A 188 -3.03 -1.80 15.12
CA HIS A 188 -2.54 -3.10 14.61
C HIS A 188 -3.56 -3.79 13.71
N ALA A 189 -4.83 -3.83 14.11
CA ALA A 189 -5.88 -4.45 13.30
C ALA A 189 -6.03 -3.74 11.95
N LEU A 190 -5.99 -2.40 11.95
CA LEU A 190 -6.08 -1.61 10.72
C LEU A 190 -4.86 -1.79 9.81
N ILE A 191 -3.65 -1.71 10.36
CA ILE A 191 -2.42 -1.96 9.61
C ILE A 191 -2.41 -3.37 9.04
N GLY A 192 -2.80 -4.37 9.86
CA GLY A 192 -2.91 -5.75 9.42
C GLY A 192 -3.89 -5.89 8.24
N GLN A 193 -5.01 -5.17 8.25
CA GLN A 193 -5.94 -5.16 7.13
C GLN A 193 -5.34 -4.48 5.89
N ASN A 194 -4.67 -3.33 6.03
CA ASN A 194 -4.02 -2.67 4.89
C ASN A 194 -2.96 -3.57 4.25
N ILE A 195 -2.20 -4.30 5.06
CA ILE A 195 -1.21 -5.28 4.58
C ILE A 195 -1.93 -6.40 3.84
N LEU A 196 -2.97 -7.00 4.42
CA LEU A 196 -3.74 -8.06 3.75
C LEU A 196 -4.36 -7.58 2.44
N ASP A 197 -4.89 -6.37 2.42
CA ASP A 197 -5.47 -5.78 1.21
C ASP A 197 -4.39 -5.60 0.13
N ASN A 198 -3.21 -5.09 0.49
CA ASN A 198 -2.06 -4.98 -0.41
C ASN A 198 -1.52 -6.34 -0.89
N LEU A 199 -1.41 -7.34 0.00
CA LEU A 199 -1.01 -8.70 -0.37
C LEU A 199 -2.02 -9.39 -1.29
N ASN A 200 -3.28 -8.97 -1.24
CA ASN A 200 -4.35 -9.42 -2.14
C ASN A 200 -4.50 -8.51 -3.37
N GLN A 201 -3.83 -7.36 -3.42
CA GLN A 201 -3.74 -6.54 -4.62
C GLN A 201 -2.70 -7.19 -5.52
N THR A 202 -3.18 -7.82 -6.59
CA THR A 202 -2.32 -8.13 -7.72
C THR A 202 -1.94 -6.79 -8.35
N SER A 203 -0.74 -6.27 -8.08
CA SER A 203 -0.25 -5.10 -8.81
C SER A 203 -0.16 -5.48 -10.29
N VAL A 204 -0.95 -4.78 -11.11
CA VAL A 204 -1.02 -4.95 -12.57
C VAL A 204 -0.54 -3.73 -13.33
N ASP A 205 -0.17 -2.66 -12.61
CA ASP A 205 0.57 -1.50 -13.10
C ASP A 205 2.06 -1.84 -13.08
N PHE A 206 2.53 -2.49 -14.14
CA PHE A 206 3.89 -2.96 -14.26
C PHE A 206 4.86 -1.84 -14.64
N ASP A 207 4.40 -0.75 -15.24
CA ASP A 207 5.26 0.36 -15.66
C ASP A 207 5.18 1.63 -14.79
N GLN A 208 4.33 1.58 -13.76
CA GLN A 208 4.17 2.54 -12.66
C GLN A 208 3.68 3.90 -13.13
N ASP A 209 2.82 3.95 -14.15
CA ASP A 209 2.25 5.19 -14.64
C ASP A 209 0.85 5.49 -14.08
N GLY A 210 0.32 4.58 -13.25
CA GLY A 210 -0.93 4.74 -12.52
C GLY A 210 -2.17 4.35 -13.31
N ASP A 211 -2.02 3.73 -14.47
CA ASP A 211 -3.09 3.04 -15.18
C ASP A 211 -2.75 1.57 -15.48
N PHE A 212 -3.74 0.80 -15.95
CA PHE A 212 -3.59 -0.63 -16.24
C PHE A 212 -3.79 -0.86 -17.74
N ASP A 213 -2.76 -0.58 -18.54
CA ASP A 213 -2.85 -0.50 -19.98
C ASP A 213 -1.82 -1.37 -20.74
N GLY A 214 -1.68 -1.11 -22.04
CA GLY A 214 -0.79 -1.89 -22.90
C GLY A 214 0.71 -1.69 -22.61
N ALA A 215 1.07 -0.59 -21.96
CA ALA A 215 2.43 -0.26 -21.58
C ALA A 215 2.90 -1.15 -20.41
N ASP A 216 2.02 -1.45 -19.46
CA ASP A 216 2.25 -2.51 -18.45
C ASP A 216 2.54 -3.86 -19.09
N PHE A 217 1.72 -4.26 -20.06
CA PHE A 217 1.92 -5.52 -20.77
C PHE A 217 3.26 -5.55 -21.51
N LEU A 218 3.71 -4.42 -22.06
CA LEU A 218 5.03 -4.31 -22.68
C LEU A 218 6.16 -4.44 -21.65
N THR A 219 5.99 -3.90 -20.45
CA THR A 219 6.93 -4.07 -19.34
C THR A 219 6.99 -5.52 -18.90
N TRP A 220 5.84 -6.18 -18.75
CA TRP A 220 5.77 -7.61 -18.49
C TRP A 220 6.40 -8.47 -19.60
N GLN A 221 6.17 -8.15 -20.88
CA GLN A 221 6.81 -8.87 -21.99
C GLN A 221 8.33 -8.81 -21.95
N ARG A 222 8.89 -7.69 -21.46
CA ARG A 222 10.34 -7.49 -21.31
C ARG A 222 10.88 -8.14 -20.03
N ASN A 223 10.07 -8.24 -19.00
CA ASN A 223 10.41 -8.87 -17.73
C ASN A 223 9.20 -9.58 -17.12
N PRO A 224 8.96 -10.87 -17.43
CA PRO A 224 7.80 -11.60 -16.90
C PRO A 224 7.81 -11.78 -15.38
N ASN A 225 8.90 -11.44 -14.70
CA ASN A 225 9.01 -11.52 -13.25
C ASN A 225 8.38 -10.31 -12.54
N VAL A 226 7.90 -9.29 -13.27
CA VAL A 226 7.20 -8.14 -12.66
C VAL A 226 5.82 -8.49 -12.12
N GLY A 227 5.25 -9.63 -12.54
CA GLY A 227 3.97 -10.08 -12.03
C GLY A 227 3.27 -11.11 -12.91
N SER A 228 2.01 -11.36 -12.60
CA SER A 228 1.19 -12.38 -13.24
C SER A 228 0.43 -11.84 -14.45
N LEU A 229 0.61 -12.47 -15.62
CA LEU A 229 -0.14 -12.10 -16.82
C LEU A 229 -1.65 -12.35 -16.67
N SER A 230 -2.07 -13.38 -15.93
CA SER A 230 -3.50 -13.64 -15.72
C SER A 230 -4.17 -12.53 -14.95
N ASP A 231 -3.41 -11.91 -14.05
CA ASP A 231 -3.92 -10.88 -13.16
C ASP A 231 -4.02 -9.57 -13.93
N TRP A 232 -3.02 -9.25 -14.76
CA TRP A 232 -3.13 -8.13 -15.71
C TRP A 232 -4.32 -8.29 -16.65
N GLN A 233 -4.55 -9.49 -17.19
CA GLN A 233 -5.71 -9.74 -18.07
C GLN A 233 -7.05 -9.55 -17.36
N ALA A 234 -7.12 -9.80 -16.05
CA ALA A 234 -8.34 -9.63 -15.26
C ALA A 234 -8.64 -8.15 -14.96
N ASN A 235 -7.60 -7.29 -14.93
CA ASN A 235 -7.69 -5.90 -14.50
C ASN A 235 -7.41 -4.88 -15.63
N TYR A 236 -7.08 -5.32 -16.84
CA TYR A 236 -6.80 -4.45 -17.99
C TYR A 236 -7.96 -3.48 -18.26
N GLY A 237 -7.63 -2.18 -18.31
CA GLY A 237 -8.61 -1.12 -18.51
C GLY A 237 -9.43 -0.76 -17.27
N GLU A 238 -9.18 -1.39 -16.12
CA GLU A 238 -9.56 -0.79 -14.84
C GLU A 238 -8.60 0.36 -14.55
N VAL A 239 -9.14 1.48 -14.05
CA VAL A 239 -8.33 2.58 -13.53
C VAL A 239 -8.48 2.49 -12.01
N PRO A 240 -7.39 2.53 -11.22
CA PRO A 240 -7.51 2.64 -9.77
C PRO A 240 -8.46 3.78 -9.47
N ILE A 241 -9.57 3.49 -8.78
CA ILE A 241 -10.67 4.44 -8.61
C ILE A 241 -10.23 5.50 -7.59
N SER A 242 -9.36 6.42 -7.99
CA SER A 242 -9.15 7.67 -7.27
C SER A 242 -10.34 8.57 -7.60
N ALA A 243 -11.45 8.34 -6.89
CA ALA A 243 -12.58 9.24 -6.91
C ALA A 243 -12.22 10.53 -6.17
N ALA A 244 -11.44 11.41 -6.80
CA ALA A 244 -11.40 12.80 -6.42
C ALA A 244 -12.73 13.44 -6.81
N SER A 245 -13.74 13.38 -5.93
CA SER A 245 -14.94 14.22 -6.06
C SER A 245 -14.57 15.67 -5.74
N THR A 246 -13.79 16.31 -6.61
CA THR A 246 -13.73 17.76 -6.61
C THR A 246 -15.12 18.23 -6.99
N ALA A 247 -15.80 18.92 -6.05
CA ALA A 247 -17.09 19.53 -6.33
C ALA A 247 -16.89 20.45 -7.54
N VAL A 248 -17.43 20.05 -8.69
CA VAL A 248 -17.44 20.88 -9.89
C VAL A 248 -18.21 22.14 -9.50
N PRO A 249 -17.58 23.34 -9.55
CA PRO A 249 -18.29 24.58 -9.28
C PRO A 249 -19.48 24.64 -10.22
N GLU A 250 -20.70 24.78 -9.69
CA GLU A 250 -21.89 24.83 -10.51
C GLU A 250 -21.68 25.87 -11.63
N PRO A 251 -21.96 25.52 -12.90
CA PRO A 251 -21.73 26.44 -14.00
C PRO A 251 -22.47 27.75 -13.73
N SER A 252 -21.81 28.87 -14.03
CA SER A 252 -22.33 30.23 -13.83
C SER A 252 -23.57 30.56 -14.69
N THR A 253 -24.25 29.55 -15.21
CA THR A 253 -25.49 29.61 -15.99
C THR A 253 -26.56 30.40 -15.27
N PHE A 254 -26.69 30.26 -13.94
CA PHE A 254 -27.64 31.08 -13.18
C PHE A 254 -27.27 32.57 -13.21
N VAL A 255 -25.99 32.92 -13.07
CA VAL A 255 -25.53 34.31 -13.14
C VAL A 255 -25.74 34.89 -14.55
N LEU A 256 -25.44 34.12 -15.59
CA LEU A 256 -25.65 34.54 -16.99
C LEU A 256 -27.13 34.71 -17.33
N LEU A 257 -28.00 33.80 -16.87
CA LEU A 257 -29.45 33.92 -17.05
C LEU A 257 -30.01 35.12 -16.27
N PHE A 258 -29.51 35.38 -15.06
CA PHE A 258 -29.91 36.56 -14.27
C PHE A 258 -29.47 37.86 -14.94
N MET A 259 -28.23 37.92 -15.46
CA MET A 259 -27.74 39.09 -16.19
C MET A 259 -28.52 39.34 -17.49
N ALA A 260 -28.81 38.28 -18.25
CA ALA A 260 -29.61 38.37 -19.47
C ALA A 260 -31.05 38.84 -19.21
N ALA A 261 -31.68 38.36 -18.12
CA ALA A 261 -33.00 38.79 -17.70
C ALA A 261 -33.02 40.28 -17.32
N ASN A 262 -32.00 40.78 -16.61
CA ASN A 262 -31.91 42.19 -16.25
C ASN A 262 -31.67 43.11 -17.46
N LEU A 263 -30.83 42.68 -18.42
CA LEU A 263 -30.58 43.44 -19.65
C LEU A 263 -31.83 43.58 -20.53
N THR A 264 -32.68 42.53 -20.61
CA THR A 264 -33.95 42.58 -21.36
C THR A 264 -35.02 43.43 -20.67
N LEU A 265 -35.01 43.51 -19.34
CA LEU A 265 -35.90 44.40 -18.59
C LEU A 265 -35.50 45.87 -18.71
N LEU A 266 -34.19 46.16 -18.76
CA LEU A 266 -33.67 47.52 -18.95
C LEU A 266 -33.91 48.05 -20.37
N SER A 267 -33.76 47.21 -21.40
CA SER A 267 -34.01 47.61 -22.80
C SER A 267 -35.49 47.93 -23.08
N ARG A 268 -36.42 47.29 -22.37
CA ARG A 268 -37.86 47.60 -22.43
C ARG A 268 -38.23 48.94 -21.79
N ARG A 269 -37.45 49.43 -20.81
CA ARG A 269 -37.72 50.73 -20.17
C ARG A 269 -37.31 51.92 -21.04
N HIS A 270 -36.28 51.77 -21.88
CA HIS A 270 -35.82 52.85 -22.75
C HIS A 270 -36.69 53.08 -24.00
N THR A 271 -37.52 52.11 -24.39
CA THR A 271 -38.41 52.26 -25.55
C THR A 271 -39.68 53.07 -25.25
N CYS A 272 -40.06 53.22 -23.97
CA CYS A 272 -41.27 53.95 -23.58
C CYS A 272 -41.04 55.47 -23.35
N LEU A 273 -39.79 55.94 -23.28
CA LEU A 273 -39.45 57.35 -23.01
C LEU A 273 -39.09 58.16 -24.27
N ARG A 274 -39.28 57.61 -25.47
CA ARG A 274 -38.98 58.30 -26.75
C ARG A 274 -40.24 58.68 -27.55
N GLY A 275 -41.39 58.70 -26.90
CA GLY A 275 -42.68 59.06 -27.47
C GLY A 275 -43.46 60.00 -26.55
N MET A 276 -42.88 61.16 -26.24
CA MET A 276 -43.55 62.38 -25.79
C MET A 276 -42.69 63.58 -26.17
#